data_AF-A0A5N6E4N7-F1
#
_entry.id   AF-A0A5N6E4N7-F1
#
_cell.length_a   1.000
_cell.length_b   1.000
_cell.length_c   1.000
_cell.angle_alpha   90.00
_cell.angle_beta   90.00
_cell.angle_gamma   90.00
#
_symmetry.space_group_name_H-M   'P 1'
#
loop_
_entity.id
_entity.type
_entity.pdbx_description
1 polymer ?
#
loop_
_entity_poly.entity_id
_entity_poly.type
_entity_poly.pdbx_seq_one_letter_code
_entity_poly.pdbx_strand_id
1 'polypeptide(L)'
;MVVNAAFFHQDIEEAYIFAGGRYARIKWTPYTSKEERTWGPSLISDDWPGITEAGFNTIDAVLPIQGVTTEFYFFSNGRVARVQVIPGEEDEIVEDPLSITDKWKSLNRAGFHTIDAAMLVPGGENEAYLFSGEKYVRIDVVNDKVTYGPANLNDKWPGLAQQGLTSVDAAIPVPNAKVDGETYFFIGTQYVRNQVVRGASDKVTWGAHPIADYWKTLDWI
;
A
#
# COMPACT_ATOMS: atom_id res chain seq x y z
N MET A 1 -17.46 0.94 -2.29
CA MET A 1 -16.34 0.21 -1.66
C MET A 1 -15.07 1.02 -1.99
N VAL A 2 -13.93 0.69 -1.39
CA VAL A 2 -12.70 1.52 -1.48
C VAL A 2 -11.52 0.60 -1.79
N VAL A 3 -10.42 1.15 -2.29
CA VAL A 3 -9.16 0.40 -2.39
C VAL A 3 -8.63 0.23 -0.96
N ASN A 4 -8.62 -1.00 -0.44
CA ASN A 4 -8.12 -1.29 0.90
C ASN A 4 -6.62 -1.54 0.95
N ALA A 5 -6.04 -2.08 -0.12
CA ALA A 5 -4.61 -2.26 -0.22
C ALA A 5 -4.20 -2.37 -1.67
N ALA A 6 -2.95 -2.05 -1.96
CA ALA A 6 -2.41 -2.22 -3.29
C ALA A 6 -0.89 -2.37 -3.25
N PHE A 7 -0.35 -3.11 -4.22
CA PHE A 7 1.09 -3.14 -4.48
C PHE A 7 1.35 -3.26 -5.98
N PHE A 8 2.55 -2.83 -6.41
CA PHE A 8 3.01 -2.98 -7.78
C PHE A 8 3.98 -4.15 -7.88
N HIS A 9 3.67 -5.11 -8.74
CA HIS A 9 4.53 -6.25 -9.01
C HIS A 9 5.44 -5.95 -10.20
N GLN A 10 6.73 -5.82 -9.94
CA GLN A 10 7.70 -5.33 -10.94
C GLN A 10 7.87 -6.28 -12.12
N ASP A 11 7.88 -7.59 -11.90
CA ASP A 11 8.19 -8.56 -12.95
C ASP A 11 7.14 -8.64 -14.07
N ILE A 12 5.89 -8.27 -13.78
CA ILE A 12 4.78 -8.25 -14.76
C ILE A 12 4.29 -6.84 -15.08
N GLU A 13 4.79 -5.84 -14.35
CA GLU A 13 4.38 -4.44 -14.43
C GLU A 13 2.86 -4.23 -14.21
N GLU A 14 2.31 -4.92 -13.21
CA GLU A 14 0.89 -4.86 -12.86
C GLU A 14 0.69 -4.49 -11.39
N ALA A 15 -0.40 -3.78 -11.09
CA ALA A 15 -0.84 -3.53 -9.74
C ALA A 15 -1.81 -4.62 -9.32
N TYR A 16 -1.60 -5.14 -8.12
CA TYR A 16 -2.59 -5.91 -7.40
C TYR A 16 -3.38 -4.94 -6.53
N ILE A 17 -4.69 -4.85 -6.74
CA ILE A 17 -5.59 -3.96 -6.03
C ILE A 17 -6.58 -4.81 -5.22
N PHE A 18 -6.62 -4.62 -3.91
CA PHE A 18 -7.50 -5.33 -2.99
C PHE A 18 -8.62 -4.41 -2.49
N ALA A 19 -9.84 -4.92 -2.48
CA ALA A 19 -10.99 -4.23 -1.93
C ALA A 19 -12.01 -5.23 -1.36
N GLY A 20 -12.30 -5.13 -0.07
CA GLY A 20 -13.05 -6.14 0.68
C GLY A 20 -12.37 -7.51 0.58
N GLY A 21 -13.16 -8.55 0.33
CA GLY A 21 -12.67 -9.92 0.12
C GLY A 21 -12.28 -10.24 -1.33
N ARG A 22 -12.01 -9.23 -2.16
CA ARG A 22 -11.71 -9.39 -3.59
C ARG A 22 -10.42 -8.67 -3.97
N TYR A 23 -9.84 -9.09 -5.09
CA TYR A 23 -8.74 -8.39 -5.72
C TYR A 23 -8.85 -8.41 -7.25
N ALA A 24 -8.14 -7.50 -7.90
CA ALA A 24 -7.92 -7.50 -9.34
C ALA A 24 -6.46 -7.17 -9.67
N ARG A 25 -6.00 -7.60 -10.85
CA ARG A 25 -4.73 -7.15 -11.42
C ARG A 25 -4.98 -6.14 -12.51
N ILE A 26 -4.31 -5.00 -12.41
CA ILE A 26 -4.44 -3.88 -13.32
C ILE A 26 -3.09 -3.57 -13.94
N LYS A 27 -3.02 -3.63 -15.26
CA LYS A 27 -1.92 -3.05 -16.03
C LYS A 27 -2.30 -1.63 -16.42
N TRP A 28 -1.43 -0.64 -16.20
CA TRP A 28 -1.71 0.74 -16.58
C TRP A 28 -0.47 1.46 -17.10
N THR A 29 -0.67 2.50 -17.90
CA THR A 29 0.40 3.39 -18.34
C THR A 29 0.23 4.75 -17.69
N PRO A 30 1.10 5.14 -16.74
CA PRO A 30 1.04 6.44 -16.08
C PRO A 30 0.97 7.62 -17.06
N TYR A 31 0.31 8.70 -16.61
CA TYR A 31 0.10 9.92 -17.40
C TYR A 31 -0.75 9.75 -18.68
N THR A 32 -1.40 8.60 -18.84
CA THR A 32 -2.35 8.34 -19.92
C THR A 32 -3.63 7.71 -19.35
N SER A 33 -4.65 7.53 -20.19
CA SER A 33 -5.87 6.79 -19.84
C SER A 33 -5.80 5.29 -20.20
N LYS A 34 -4.61 4.76 -20.51
CA LYS A 34 -4.45 3.35 -20.88
C LYS A 34 -4.37 2.50 -19.64
N GLU A 35 -5.33 1.60 -19.50
CA GLU A 35 -5.44 0.62 -18.43
C GLU A 35 -6.11 -0.66 -18.96
N GLU A 36 -5.79 -1.79 -18.34
CA GLU A 36 -6.35 -3.10 -18.65
C GLU A 36 -6.47 -3.89 -17.34
N ARG A 37 -7.66 -4.47 -17.10
CA ARG A 37 -7.83 -5.45 -16.03
C ARG A 37 -7.40 -6.82 -16.56
N THR A 38 -6.22 -7.24 -16.16
CA THR A 38 -5.60 -8.51 -16.59
C THR A 38 -6.11 -9.71 -15.78
N TRP A 39 -6.73 -9.45 -14.62
CA TRP A 39 -7.36 -10.48 -13.79
C TRP A 39 -8.43 -9.91 -12.87
N GLY A 40 -9.40 -10.74 -12.52
CA GLY A 40 -10.43 -10.42 -11.54
C GLY A 40 -11.52 -9.46 -12.04
N PRO A 41 -12.37 -8.95 -11.13
CA PRO A 41 -12.28 -9.13 -9.68
C PRO A 41 -12.61 -10.55 -9.21
N SER A 42 -11.68 -11.18 -8.52
CA SER A 42 -11.83 -12.53 -7.97
C SER A 42 -11.86 -12.48 -6.44
N LEU A 43 -12.40 -13.52 -5.79
CA LEU A 43 -12.32 -13.63 -4.34
C LEU A 43 -10.89 -13.95 -3.93
N ILE A 44 -10.43 -13.35 -2.84
CA ILE A 44 -9.13 -13.67 -2.24
C ILE A 44 -9.07 -15.15 -1.86
N SER A 45 -10.18 -15.68 -1.30
CA SER A 45 -10.30 -17.09 -0.89
C SER A 45 -10.14 -18.10 -2.02
N ASP A 46 -10.31 -17.69 -3.26
CA ASP A 46 -10.28 -18.60 -4.41
C ASP A 46 -8.88 -18.65 -5.05
N ASP A 47 -8.18 -17.50 -5.05
CA ASP A 47 -6.92 -17.33 -5.79
C ASP A 47 -5.69 -17.22 -4.88
N TRP A 48 -5.88 -17.07 -3.57
CA TRP A 48 -4.80 -16.88 -2.60
C TRP A 48 -4.87 -17.90 -1.44
N PRO A 49 -4.60 -19.19 -1.69
CA PRO A 49 -4.71 -20.24 -0.68
C PRO A 49 -3.82 -19.99 0.54
N GLY A 50 -2.59 -19.49 0.37
CA GLY A 50 -1.62 -19.30 1.46
C GLY A 50 -2.10 -18.29 2.50
N ILE A 51 -2.43 -17.07 2.08
CA ILE A 51 -2.96 -16.03 2.97
C ILE A 51 -4.36 -16.39 3.50
N THR A 52 -5.15 -17.15 2.74
CA THR A 52 -6.45 -17.64 3.21
C THR A 52 -6.31 -18.65 4.34
N GLU A 53 -5.36 -19.59 4.24
CA GLU A 53 -5.04 -20.55 5.30
C GLU A 53 -4.48 -19.85 6.55
N ALA A 54 -3.69 -18.78 6.36
CA ALA A 54 -3.28 -17.84 7.41
C ALA A 54 -4.44 -17.03 8.04
N GLY A 55 -5.64 -17.11 7.47
CA GLY A 55 -6.86 -16.48 7.94
C GLY A 55 -7.03 -15.02 7.51
N PHE A 56 -6.39 -14.60 6.41
CA PHE A 56 -6.45 -13.24 5.89
C PHE A 56 -7.52 -13.18 4.79
N ASN A 57 -8.77 -12.92 5.19
CA ASN A 57 -9.91 -12.85 4.26
C ASN A 57 -10.07 -11.48 3.58
N THR A 58 -9.39 -10.46 4.12
CA THR A 58 -9.28 -9.10 3.59
C THR A 58 -7.85 -8.63 3.80
N ILE A 59 -7.36 -7.74 2.94
CA ILE A 59 -6.03 -7.14 3.07
C ILE A 59 -6.19 -5.65 3.34
N ASP A 60 -5.63 -5.18 4.45
CA ASP A 60 -5.74 -3.80 4.93
C ASP A 60 -4.56 -2.94 4.48
N ALA A 61 -3.41 -3.56 4.21
CA ALA A 61 -2.24 -2.90 3.62
C ALA A 61 -1.28 -3.95 3.06
N VAL A 62 -0.42 -3.52 2.14
CA VAL A 62 0.72 -4.31 1.68
C VAL A 62 1.96 -3.43 1.70
N LEU A 63 3.05 -3.91 2.31
CA LEU A 63 4.35 -3.25 2.30
C LEU A 63 5.34 -4.05 1.44
N PRO A 64 5.84 -3.48 0.33
CA PRO A 64 6.94 -4.09 -0.43
C PRO A 64 8.21 -4.22 0.41
N ILE A 65 8.97 -5.30 0.20
CA ILE A 65 10.28 -5.48 0.83
C ILE A 65 11.36 -4.88 -0.06
N GLN A 66 12.21 -4.00 0.50
CA GLN A 66 13.24 -3.35 -0.29
C GLN A 66 14.21 -4.37 -0.89
N GLY A 67 14.43 -4.26 -2.21
CA GLY A 67 15.36 -5.13 -2.93
C GLY A 67 14.83 -6.54 -3.22
N VAL A 68 13.58 -6.85 -2.85
CA VAL A 68 12.92 -8.13 -3.14
C VAL A 68 11.66 -7.86 -3.95
N THR A 69 11.55 -8.45 -5.14
CA THR A 69 10.46 -8.16 -6.08
C THR A 69 9.24 -9.06 -5.91
N THR A 70 9.44 -10.22 -5.28
CA THR A 70 8.43 -11.28 -5.14
C THR A 70 7.91 -11.43 -3.72
N GLU A 71 8.36 -10.63 -2.75
CA GLU A 71 7.92 -10.80 -1.36
C GLU A 71 7.45 -9.49 -0.75
N PHE A 72 6.39 -9.60 0.04
CA PHE A 72 5.68 -8.47 0.62
C PHE A 72 5.22 -8.81 2.04
N TYR A 73 5.10 -7.79 2.88
CA TYR A 73 4.34 -7.93 4.12
C TYR A 73 2.87 -7.61 3.85
N PHE A 74 1.99 -8.58 4.06
CA PHE A 74 0.55 -8.39 3.99
C PHE A 74 0.02 -8.12 5.39
N PHE A 75 -0.86 -7.12 5.53
CA PHE A 75 -1.49 -6.75 6.79
C PHE A 75 -2.98 -7.07 6.75
N SER A 76 -3.50 -7.68 7.82
CA SER A 76 -4.92 -7.99 7.96
C SER A 76 -5.31 -8.07 9.43
N ASN A 77 -6.29 -7.28 9.86
CA ASN A 77 -6.90 -7.33 11.19
C ASN A 77 -5.88 -7.32 12.34
N GLY A 78 -4.90 -6.42 12.28
CA GLY A 78 -3.85 -6.28 13.29
C GLY A 78 -2.74 -7.34 13.24
N ARG A 79 -2.76 -8.20 12.22
CA ARG A 79 -1.72 -9.20 11.95
C ARG A 79 -0.94 -8.86 10.69
N VAL A 80 0.26 -9.42 10.60
CA VAL A 80 1.15 -9.31 9.44
C VAL A 80 1.74 -10.67 9.12
N ALA A 81 1.80 -11.00 7.83
CA ALA A 81 2.51 -12.17 7.31
C ALA A 81 3.50 -11.73 6.22
N ARG A 82 4.62 -12.45 6.07
CA ARG A 82 5.50 -12.28 4.91
C ARG A 82 5.09 -13.28 3.86
N VAL A 83 4.74 -12.79 2.69
CA VAL A 83 4.13 -13.60 1.62
C VAL A 83 4.99 -13.48 0.38
N GLN A 84 5.32 -14.61 -0.22
CA GLN A 84 5.90 -14.69 -1.54
C GLN A 84 4.78 -14.76 -2.58
N VAL A 85 4.88 -13.91 -3.60
CA VAL A 85 3.97 -13.79 -4.71
C VAL A 85 4.80 -13.92 -5.98
N ILE A 86 4.69 -15.07 -6.64
CA ILE A 86 5.33 -15.33 -7.94
C ILE A 86 4.22 -15.35 -9.00
N PRO A 87 4.31 -14.54 -10.08
CA PRO A 87 3.28 -14.49 -11.10
C PRO A 87 3.03 -15.86 -11.75
N GLY A 88 1.81 -16.38 -11.59
CA GLY A 88 1.41 -17.68 -12.15
C GLY A 88 1.58 -18.86 -11.20
N GLU A 89 2.05 -18.64 -9.98
CA GLU A 89 2.15 -19.63 -8.92
C GLU A 89 1.19 -19.27 -7.76
N GLU A 90 0.93 -20.23 -6.87
CA GLU A 90 0.20 -20.00 -5.63
C GLU A 90 1.04 -19.14 -4.67
N ASP A 91 0.39 -18.37 -3.80
CA ASP A 91 1.08 -17.56 -2.80
C ASP A 91 1.64 -18.44 -1.66
N GLU A 92 2.87 -18.14 -1.22
CA GLU A 92 3.54 -18.90 -0.16
C GLU A 92 3.76 -18.03 1.08
N ILE A 93 3.40 -18.54 2.25
CA ILE A 93 3.70 -17.91 3.54
C ILE A 93 5.17 -18.17 3.90
N VAL A 94 6.01 -17.15 3.72
CA VAL A 94 7.45 -17.16 4.07
C VAL A 94 7.65 -16.97 5.57
N GLU A 95 6.77 -16.19 6.20
CA GLU A 95 6.73 -16.00 7.64
C GLU A 95 5.29 -16.00 8.13
N ASP A 96 5.00 -16.94 9.05
CA ASP A 96 3.67 -17.12 9.63
C ASP A 96 3.09 -15.82 10.21
N PRO A 97 1.76 -15.65 10.18
CA PRO A 97 1.12 -14.46 10.72
C PRO A 97 1.47 -14.20 12.20
N LEU A 98 1.97 -13.01 12.46
CA LEU A 98 2.20 -12.47 13.81
C LEU A 98 1.29 -11.28 14.06
N SER A 99 1.05 -10.93 15.33
CA SER A 99 0.51 -9.60 15.63
C SER A 99 1.52 -8.54 15.18
N ILE A 100 1.06 -7.43 14.61
CA ILE A 100 1.94 -6.33 14.17
C ILE A 100 2.84 -5.86 15.32
N THR A 101 2.29 -5.82 16.53
CA THR A 101 2.99 -5.43 17.75
C THR A 101 4.00 -6.44 18.25
N ASP A 102 3.90 -7.71 17.84
CA ASP A 102 4.91 -8.73 18.14
C ASP A 102 6.02 -8.73 17.11
N LYS A 103 5.68 -8.56 15.83
CA LYS A 103 6.65 -8.43 14.76
C LYS A 103 7.53 -7.19 14.92
N TRP A 104 6.93 -6.04 15.21
CA TRP A 104 7.64 -4.77 15.44
C TRP A 104 7.24 -4.17 16.79
N LYS A 105 8.09 -4.36 17.79
CA LYS A 105 7.87 -3.84 19.15
C LYS A 105 7.90 -2.31 19.17
N SER A 106 8.58 -1.68 18.21
CA SER A 106 8.55 -0.22 18.06
C SER A 106 7.18 0.31 17.62
N LEU A 107 6.42 -0.43 16.82
CA LEU A 107 5.04 -0.07 16.45
C LEU A 107 4.10 -0.17 17.64
N ASN A 108 4.28 -1.19 18.50
CA ASN A 108 3.54 -1.27 19.76
C ASN A 108 3.75 -0.04 20.64
N ARG A 109 5.01 0.40 20.82
CA ARG A 109 5.33 1.62 21.57
C ARG A 109 4.76 2.89 20.94
N ALA A 110 4.61 2.91 19.61
CA ALA A 110 4.01 4.01 18.88
C ALA A 110 2.47 3.97 18.85
N GLY A 111 1.84 2.90 19.33
CA GLY A 111 0.39 2.70 19.33
C GLY A 111 -0.20 2.26 17.98
N PHE A 112 0.62 1.67 17.11
CA PHE A 112 0.20 1.17 15.79
C PHE A 112 -0.16 -0.31 15.90
N HIS A 113 -1.45 -0.59 16.12
CA HIS A 113 -2.00 -1.95 16.22
C HIS A 113 -2.63 -2.45 14.92
N THR A 114 -2.96 -1.55 13.99
CA THR A 114 -3.43 -1.82 12.63
C THR A 114 -2.70 -0.90 11.66
N ILE A 115 -2.63 -1.29 10.39
CA ILE A 115 -2.05 -0.48 9.31
C ILE A 115 -3.11 -0.38 8.21
N ASP A 116 -3.44 0.84 7.81
CA ASP A 116 -4.42 1.14 6.76
C ASP A 116 -3.74 1.34 5.41
N ALA A 117 -2.46 1.72 5.41
CA ALA A 117 -1.63 1.77 4.20
C ALA A 117 -0.15 1.69 4.56
N ALA A 118 0.66 1.21 3.62
CA ALA A 118 2.10 1.12 3.77
C ALA A 118 2.81 1.45 2.46
N MET A 119 3.99 2.06 2.55
CA MET A 119 4.87 2.25 1.41
C MET A 119 6.34 2.33 1.86
N LEU A 120 7.25 1.95 0.97
CA LEU A 120 8.67 2.25 1.15
C LEU A 120 8.91 3.77 1.05
N VAL A 121 9.86 4.29 1.82
CA VAL A 121 10.31 5.68 1.70
C VAL A 121 11.17 5.78 0.44
N PRO A 122 10.82 6.65 -0.54
CA PRO A 122 11.66 6.84 -1.73
C PRO A 122 13.09 7.28 -1.34
N GLY A 123 14.08 6.55 -1.87
CA GLY A 123 15.50 6.76 -1.55
C GLY A 123 15.89 6.48 -0.08
N GLY A 124 15.00 5.89 0.73
CA GLY A 124 15.30 5.41 2.08
C GLY A 124 15.80 3.98 2.06
N GLU A 125 16.73 3.64 2.95
CA GLU A 125 17.23 2.29 3.14
C GLU A 125 16.48 1.63 4.31
N ASN A 126 15.78 0.53 4.04
CA ASN A 126 14.92 -0.21 4.96
C ASN A 126 13.81 0.63 5.62
N GLU A 127 13.57 1.85 5.13
CA GLU A 127 12.60 2.77 5.69
C GLU A 127 11.23 2.60 5.01
N ALA A 128 10.17 2.54 5.83
CA ALA A 128 8.79 2.55 5.37
C ALA A 128 7.96 3.63 6.09
N TYR A 129 6.98 4.18 5.40
CA TYR A 129 5.86 4.91 6.02
C TYR A 129 4.70 3.94 6.24
N LEU A 130 4.19 3.90 7.47
CA LEU A 130 3.00 3.14 7.84
C LEU A 130 1.93 4.11 8.33
N PHE A 131 0.72 3.99 7.79
CA PHE A 131 -0.42 4.87 8.07
C PHE A 131 -1.49 4.11 8.87
N SER A 132 -2.11 4.79 9.83
CA SER A 132 -3.21 4.26 10.64
C SER A 132 -4.08 5.41 11.14
N GLY A 133 -5.34 5.43 10.71
CA GLY A 133 -6.25 6.55 10.86
C GLY A 133 -5.65 7.84 10.34
N GLU A 134 -5.65 8.87 11.19
CA GLU A 134 -5.09 10.19 10.86
C GLU A 134 -3.59 10.31 11.16
N LYS A 135 -2.91 9.20 11.51
CA LYS A 135 -1.51 9.20 11.92
C LYS A 135 -0.64 8.38 11.00
N TYR A 136 0.65 8.67 11.04
CA TYR A 136 1.67 7.83 10.41
C TYR A 136 2.94 7.76 11.25
N VAL A 137 3.75 6.74 10.97
CA VAL A 137 5.13 6.61 11.44
C VAL A 137 6.06 6.40 10.25
N ARG A 138 7.33 6.77 10.41
CA ARG A 138 8.43 6.25 9.61
C ARG A 138 9.19 5.24 10.45
N ILE A 139 9.40 4.04 9.92
CA ILE A 139 10.08 2.94 10.59
C ILE A 139 11.24 2.43 9.75
N ASP A 140 12.36 2.13 10.40
CA ASP A 140 13.36 1.20 9.88
C ASP A 140 12.85 -0.22 10.16
N VAL A 141 12.39 -0.89 9.11
CA VAL A 141 11.67 -2.16 9.17
C VAL A 141 12.57 -3.30 9.64
N VAL A 142 13.86 -3.24 9.29
CA VAL A 142 14.84 -4.29 9.60
C VAL A 142 15.31 -4.17 11.05
N ASN A 143 15.57 -2.94 11.51
CA ASN A 143 16.06 -2.70 12.86
C ASN A 143 14.95 -2.53 13.91
N ASP A 144 13.67 -2.72 13.55
CA ASP A 144 12.49 -2.47 14.39
C ASP A 144 12.59 -1.13 15.15
N LYS A 145 12.73 -0.05 14.39
CA LYS A 145 12.92 1.29 14.96
C LYS A 145 12.06 2.32 14.25
N VAL A 146 11.04 2.82 14.95
CA VAL A 146 10.36 4.07 14.55
C VAL A 146 11.37 5.22 14.56
N THR A 147 11.68 5.76 13.38
CA THR A 147 12.61 6.88 13.17
C THR A 147 11.91 8.22 13.12
N TYR A 148 10.59 8.23 12.94
CA TYR A 148 9.76 9.43 13.01
C TYR A 148 8.31 9.09 13.38
N GLY A 149 7.65 9.99 14.09
CA GLY A 149 6.26 9.82 14.52
C GLY A 149 6.15 9.07 15.86
N PRO A 150 4.92 8.72 16.29
CA PRO A 150 3.66 8.92 15.56
C PRO A 150 3.34 10.41 15.37
N ALA A 151 2.93 10.80 14.18
CA ALA A 151 2.57 12.18 13.85
C ALA A 151 1.26 12.24 13.06
N ASN A 152 0.52 13.33 13.17
CA ASN A 152 -0.69 13.52 12.36
C ASN A 152 -0.31 13.71 10.89
N LEU A 153 -1.05 13.06 10.00
CA LEU A 153 -0.86 13.15 8.56
C LEU A 153 -0.99 14.61 8.09
N ASN A 154 -2.08 15.28 8.48
CA ASN A 154 -2.38 16.66 8.08
C ASN A 154 -1.29 17.68 8.44
N ASP A 155 -0.53 17.42 9.51
CA ASP A 155 0.52 18.34 9.97
C ASP A 155 1.83 18.17 9.19
N LYS A 156 2.04 17.00 8.57
CA LYS A 156 3.34 16.59 8.00
C LYS A 156 3.31 16.26 6.52
N TRP A 157 2.11 16.09 5.97
CA TRP A 157 1.85 15.87 4.55
C TRP A 157 1.01 17.02 4.00
N PRO A 158 1.55 18.26 3.94
CA PRO A 158 0.78 19.43 3.52
C PRO A 158 0.23 19.32 2.10
N GLY A 159 0.84 18.52 1.21
CA GLY A 159 0.31 18.25 -0.12
C GLY A 159 -1.03 17.50 -0.04
N LEU A 160 -1.06 16.36 0.66
CA LEU A 160 -2.29 15.61 0.92
C LEU A 160 -3.32 16.43 1.71
N ALA A 161 -2.89 17.16 2.74
CA ALA A 161 -3.77 17.98 3.57
C ALA A 161 -4.50 19.07 2.75
N GLN A 162 -3.82 19.69 1.77
CA GLN A 162 -4.43 20.68 0.86
C GLN A 162 -5.52 20.08 -0.03
N GLN A 163 -5.52 18.76 -0.23
CA GLN A 163 -6.58 18.05 -0.95
C GLN A 163 -7.74 17.64 -0.02
N GLY A 164 -7.69 18.00 1.27
CA GLY A 164 -8.69 17.63 2.27
C GLY A 164 -8.59 16.17 2.74
N LEU A 165 -7.44 15.53 2.51
CA LEU A 165 -7.24 14.11 2.78
C LEU A 165 -6.58 13.91 4.13
N THR A 166 -7.26 13.20 5.03
CA THR A 166 -6.84 13.05 6.43
C THR A 166 -6.37 11.64 6.79
N SER A 167 -6.57 10.66 5.91
CA SER A 167 -6.11 9.27 6.02
C SER A 167 -5.60 8.76 4.68
N VAL A 168 -5.05 7.55 4.65
CA VAL A 168 -4.62 6.86 3.44
C VAL A 168 -5.11 5.43 3.50
N ASP A 169 -5.85 4.99 2.48
CA ASP A 169 -6.37 3.62 2.38
C ASP A 169 -5.45 2.71 1.55
N ALA A 170 -4.68 3.27 0.61
CA ALA A 170 -3.61 2.55 -0.06
C ALA A 170 -2.62 3.50 -0.72
N ALA A 171 -1.39 3.03 -0.95
CA ALA A 171 -0.37 3.76 -1.67
C ALA A 171 0.41 2.83 -2.61
N ILE A 172 0.57 3.22 -3.89
CA ILE A 172 1.42 2.50 -4.84
C ILE A 172 2.33 3.46 -5.60
N PRO A 173 3.59 3.08 -5.85
CA PRO A 173 4.50 3.92 -6.64
C PRO A 173 3.96 4.09 -8.07
N VAL A 174 4.25 5.24 -8.68
CA VAL A 174 4.03 5.44 -10.11
C VAL A 174 5.18 4.76 -10.87
N PRO A 175 4.94 3.70 -11.67
CA PRO A 175 6.01 3.09 -12.45
C PRO A 175 6.52 4.07 -13.52
N ASN A 176 7.84 4.10 -13.74
CA ASN A 176 8.46 5.04 -14.69
C ASN A 176 8.06 6.51 -14.45
N ALA A 177 8.03 6.93 -13.19
CA ALA A 177 7.60 8.25 -12.79
C ALA A 177 8.42 9.38 -13.45
N LYS A 178 7.74 10.47 -13.83
CA LYS A 178 8.37 11.71 -14.33
C LYS A 178 9.08 12.49 -13.21
N VAL A 179 8.68 12.29 -11.96
CA VAL A 179 9.34 12.84 -10.79
C VAL A 179 9.66 11.72 -9.81
N ASP A 180 10.84 11.79 -9.20
CA ASP A 180 11.26 10.79 -8.23
C ASP A 180 10.34 10.81 -7.00
N GLY A 181 9.99 9.62 -6.49
CA GLY A 181 9.08 9.43 -5.36
C GLY A 181 7.59 9.68 -5.66
N GLU A 182 7.18 9.81 -6.92
CA GLU A 182 5.75 9.96 -7.25
C GLU A 182 4.96 8.69 -6.89
N THR A 183 3.87 8.87 -6.17
CA THR A 183 3.04 7.79 -5.61
C THR A 183 1.57 8.13 -5.84
N TYR A 184 0.78 7.12 -6.22
CA TYR A 184 -0.68 7.18 -6.17
C TYR A 184 -1.13 6.90 -4.74
N PHE A 185 -1.86 7.84 -4.14
CA PHE A 185 -2.54 7.64 -2.87
C PHE A 185 -4.03 7.46 -3.12
N PHE A 186 -4.64 6.41 -2.57
CA PHE A 186 -6.08 6.16 -2.60
C PHE A 186 -6.70 6.49 -1.24
N ILE A 187 -7.78 7.28 -1.26
CA ILE A 187 -8.48 7.74 -0.06
C ILE A 187 -9.98 7.79 -0.37
N GLY A 188 -10.77 6.96 0.29
CA GLY A 188 -12.19 6.78 0.04
C GLY A 188 -12.44 6.45 -1.44
N THR A 189 -13.22 7.30 -2.09
CA THR A 189 -13.53 7.18 -3.53
C THR A 189 -12.65 8.04 -4.42
N GLN A 190 -11.58 8.62 -3.86
CA GLN A 190 -10.67 9.51 -4.55
C GLN A 190 -9.25 8.95 -4.61
N TYR A 191 -8.46 9.47 -5.54
CA TYR A 191 -7.03 9.27 -5.57
C TYR A 191 -6.30 10.59 -5.89
N VAL A 192 -5.04 10.66 -5.47
CA VAL A 192 -4.10 11.78 -5.73
C VAL A 192 -2.80 11.21 -6.26
N ARG A 193 -2.11 11.95 -7.14
CA ARG A 193 -0.66 11.72 -7.34
C ARG A 193 0.13 12.75 -6.57
N ASN A 194 1.08 12.25 -5.81
CA ASN A 194 1.84 13.05 -4.88
C ASN A 194 3.31 12.65 -4.95
N GLN A 195 4.18 13.64 -5.01
CA GLN A 195 5.62 13.44 -4.89
C GLN A 195 5.98 13.33 -3.42
N VAL A 196 6.47 12.16 -3.01
CA VAL A 196 6.97 11.91 -1.66
C VAL A 196 8.45 12.24 -1.60
N VAL A 197 8.82 13.22 -0.79
CA VAL A 197 10.21 13.68 -0.66
C VAL A 197 10.75 13.34 0.72
N ARG A 198 11.80 12.53 0.78
CA ARG A 198 12.42 12.14 2.05
C ARG A 198 12.96 13.38 2.78
N GLY A 199 12.42 13.66 3.97
CA GLY A 199 12.88 14.76 4.83
C GLY A 199 12.37 16.15 4.42
N ALA A 200 11.42 16.24 3.48
CA ALA A 200 10.77 17.48 3.10
C ALA A 200 9.25 17.29 2.95
N SER A 201 8.53 18.40 2.77
CA SER A 201 7.11 18.37 2.45
C SER A 201 6.85 17.65 1.12
N ASP A 202 5.77 16.87 1.10
CA ASP A 202 5.22 16.29 -0.12
C ASP A 202 4.66 17.36 -1.07
N LYS A 203 4.54 17.01 -2.34
CA LYS A 203 4.06 17.92 -3.39
C LYS A 203 3.06 17.24 -4.29
N VAL A 204 1.83 17.74 -4.30
CA VAL A 204 0.78 17.25 -5.21
C VAL A 204 1.21 17.49 -6.65
N THR A 205 1.28 16.42 -7.44
CA THR A 205 1.56 16.46 -8.88
C THR A 205 0.28 16.35 -9.71
N TRP A 206 -0.77 15.79 -9.11
CA TRP A 206 -2.12 15.71 -9.67
C TRP A 206 -3.11 15.68 -8.53
N GLY A 207 -4.03 16.65 -8.50
CA GLY A 207 -4.99 16.83 -7.42
C GLY A 207 -5.94 15.66 -7.20
N ALA A 208 -6.81 15.79 -6.20
CA ALA A 208 -7.78 14.74 -5.87
C ALA A 208 -8.82 14.61 -6.98
N HIS A 209 -8.99 13.37 -7.47
CA HIS A 209 -9.99 13.02 -8.46
C HIS A 209 -10.75 11.76 -8.04
N PRO A 210 -12.04 11.63 -8.40
CA PRO A 210 -12.77 10.38 -8.21
C PRO A 210 -12.08 9.23 -8.94
N ILE A 211 -11.93 8.09 -8.26
CA ILE A 211 -11.33 6.88 -8.85
C ILE A 211 -12.14 6.45 -10.08
N ALA A 212 -13.47 6.43 -9.96
CA ALA A 212 -14.39 6.04 -11.04
C ALA A 212 -14.23 6.87 -12.33
N ASP A 213 -13.68 8.08 -12.24
CA ASP A 213 -13.48 8.95 -13.41
C ASP A 213 -12.21 8.61 -14.19
N TYR A 214 -11.18 8.05 -13.54
CA TYR A 214 -9.83 7.89 -14.12
C TYR A 214 -9.28 6.46 -14.08
N TRP A 215 -9.88 5.56 -13.29
CA TRP A 215 -9.56 4.14 -13.21
C TRP A 215 -10.81 3.32 -13.55
N LYS A 216 -11.14 3.25 -14.84
CA LYS A 216 -12.32 2.54 -15.36
C LYS A 216 -12.23 1.03 -15.13
N THR A 217 -11.04 0.48 -14.95
CA THR A 217 -10.85 -0.93 -14.60
C THR A 217 -11.20 -1.26 -13.15
N LEU A 218 -11.40 -0.24 -12.30
CA LEU A 218 -11.85 -0.31 -10.92
C LEU A 218 -13.36 -0.05 -10.78
N ASP A 219 -14.17 -0.45 -11.76
CA ASP A 219 -15.65 -0.32 -11.73
C ASP A 219 -16.36 -1.27 -10.74
N TRP A 220 -15.59 -2.12 -10.06
CA TRP A 220 -16.07 -3.12 -9.12
C TRP A 220 -15.89 -2.71 -7.64
N ILE A 221 -15.24 -1.57 -7.38
CA ILE A 221 -15.06 -0.99 -6.05
C ILE A 221 -16.07 0.13 -5.79
#